data_AF-A0A8S9SPL3-F1
#
_entry.id   AF-A0A8S9SPL3-F1
#
_cell.length_a   1.000
_cell.length_b   1.000
_cell.length_c   1.000
_cell.angle_alpha   90.00
_cell.angle_beta   90.00
_cell.angle_gamma   90.00
#
_symmetry.space_group_name_H-M   'P 1'
#
loop_
_entity.id
_entity.type
_entity.pdbx_description
1 polymer ?
#
loop_
_entity_poly.entity_id
_entity_poly.type
_entity_poly.pdbx_seq_one_letter_code
_entity_poly.pdbx_strand_id
1 'polypeptide(L)'
;MLRLGLKNVRWFVMGDDDTVFVTDNLIRVLRKYDHEQMYYIGSLSESHLQNIFFSYSMAYGGGGFAISYPLAKALSKMQDRCIQRYPALYGSDDRMQACMAELGVPLTKEIGFHQVQF
;
A
#
# COMPACT_ATOMS: atom_id res chain seq x y z
N MET A 1 12.96 0.91 3.72
CA MET A 1 13.54 0.80 2.35
C MET A 1 13.97 2.15 1.77
N LEU A 2 13.13 3.20 1.75
CA LEU A 2 13.52 4.52 1.20
C LEU A 2 14.81 5.10 1.82
N ARG A 3 14.98 4.97 3.14
CA ARG A 3 16.17 5.44 3.87
C ARG A 3 17.48 4.74 3.45
N LEU A 4 17.42 3.66 2.67
CA LEU A 4 18.59 2.97 2.11
C LEU A 4 19.23 3.75 0.94
N GLY A 5 18.57 4.78 0.40
CA GLY A 5 19.16 5.67 -0.61
C GLY A 5 19.39 5.02 -1.98
N LEU A 6 18.63 3.97 -2.31
CA LEU A 6 18.70 3.32 -3.62
C LEU A 6 18.36 4.31 -4.74
N LYS A 7 19.19 4.32 -5.80
CA LYS A 7 19.00 5.21 -6.96
C LYS A 7 17.99 4.61 -7.93
N ASN A 8 17.26 5.48 -8.63
CA ASN A 8 16.34 5.12 -9.72
C ASN A 8 15.18 4.19 -9.31
N VAL A 9 14.77 4.20 -8.05
CA VAL A 9 13.57 3.47 -7.59
C VAL A 9 12.31 4.24 -7.99
N ARG A 10 11.37 3.55 -8.63
CA ARG A 10 10.08 4.14 -9.06
C ARG A 10 8.91 3.73 -8.17
N TRP A 11 8.94 2.49 -7.69
CA TRP A 11 7.88 1.86 -6.91
C TRP A 11 8.48 1.13 -5.72
N PHE A 12 7.79 1.18 -4.60
CA PHE A 12 8.01 0.30 -3.45
C PHE A 12 6.82 -0.62 -3.34
N VAL A 13 7.07 -1.91 -3.15
CA VAL A 13 6.04 -2.95 -3.08
C VAL A 13 6.14 -3.59 -1.71
N MET A 14 5.00 -3.70 -1.04
CA MET A 14 4.84 -4.37 0.25
C MET A 14 3.93 -5.57 0.07
N GLY A 15 4.24 -6.65 0.76
CA GLY A 15 3.38 -7.83 0.94
C GLY A 15 3.79 -8.56 2.22
N ASP A 16 2.95 -9.50 2.63
CA ASP A 16 3.20 -10.39 3.76
C ASP A 16 4.21 -11.49 3.37
N ASP A 17 4.63 -12.31 4.35
CA ASP A 17 5.61 -13.37 4.14
C ASP A 17 5.08 -14.56 3.31
N ASP A 18 3.77 -14.65 3.16
CA ASP A 18 3.07 -15.59 2.28
C ASP A 18 2.49 -14.95 1.00
N THR A 19 2.74 -13.65 0.76
CA THR A 19 2.35 -12.98 -0.49
C THR A 19 3.30 -13.34 -1.65
N VAL A 20 2.73 -13.76 -2.79
CA VAL A 20 3.49 -14.08 -4.00
C VAL A 20 3.31 -13.00 -5.07
N PHE A 21 4.42 -12.41 -5.52
CA PHE A 21 4.43 -11.45 -6.63
C PHE A 21 4.95 -12.08 -7.92
N VAL A 22 4.11 -12.10 -8.96
CA VAL A 22 4.56 -12.38 -10.33
C VAL A 22 5.09 -11.08 -10.93
N THR A 23 6.42 -10.90 -10.91
CA THR A 23 7.09 -9.63 -11.24
C THR A 23 6.73 -9.07 -12.61
N ASP A 24 6.63 -9.91 -13.65
CA ASP A 24 6.27 -9.43 -15.00
C ASP A 24 4.85 -8.85 -15.03
N ASN A 25 3.91 -9.48 -14.33
CA ASN A 25 2.55 -9.00 -14.20
C ASN A 25 2.50 -7.71 -13.38
N LEU A 26 3.23 -7.67 -12.27
CA LEU A 26 3.31 -6.48 -11.42
C LEU A 26 3.86 -5.28 -12.20
N ILE A 27 4.94 -5.45 -12.95
CA ILE A 27 5.51 -4.39 -13.80
C ILE A 27 4.50 -3.95 -14.86
N ARG A 28 3.79 -4.89 -15.51
CA ARG A 28 2.77 -4.58 -16.50
C ARG A 28 1.63 -3.75 -15.92
N VAL A 29 1.20 -4.06 -14.69
CA VAL A 29 0.19 -3.30 -13.95
C VAL A 29 0.68 -1.90 -13.61
N LEU A 30 1.86 -1.79 -12.99
CA LEU A 30 2.41 -0.50 -12.53
C LEU A 30 2.77 0.44 -13.69
N ARG A 31 3.05 -0.08 -14.88
CA ARG A 31 3.28 0.71 -16.11
C ARG A 31 2.07 1.52 -16.56
N LYS A 32 0.87 1.22 -16.07
CA LYS A 32 -0.34 1.99 -16.38
C LYS A 32 -0.36 3.37 -15.70
N TYR A 33 0.49 3.57 -14.68
CA TYR A 33 0.46 4.73 -13.81
C TYR A 33 1.72 5.58 -13.98
N ASP A 34 1.54 6.90 -13.92
CA ASP A 34 2.66 7.83 -13.88
C ASP A 34 3.34 7.78 -12.50
N HIS A 35 4.50 7.13 -12.44
CA HIS A 35 5.30 6.96 -11.23
C HIS A 35 5.82 8.28 -10.61
N GLU A 36 5.68 9.42 -11.29
CA GLU A 36 6.00 10.75 -10.75
C GLU A 36 4.85 11.35 -9.91
N GLN A 37 3.65 10.75 -9.94
CA GLN A 37 2.53 11.14 -9.09
C GLN A 37 2.50 10.33 -7.79
N MET A 38 1.70 10.77 -6.81
CA MET A 38 1.48 10.02 -5.56
C MET A 38 0.40 8.95 -5.77
N TYR A 39 0.82 7.69 -5.75
CA TYR A 39 -0.06 6.54 -5.94
C TYR A 39 0.08 5.55 -4.80
N TYR A 40 -1.07 5.14 -4.24
CA TYR A 40 -1.23 4.00 -3.34
C TYR A 40 -2.10 2.96 -4.06
N ILE A 41 -1.48 1.93 -4.63
CA ILE A 41 -2.12 0.97 -5.53
C ILE A 41 -2.20 -0.39 -4.86
N GLY A 42 -3.38 -0.98 -4.83
CA GLY A 42 -3.61 -2.33 -4.31
C GLY A 42 -5.08 -2.69 -4.43
N SER A 43 -5.56 -3.65 -3.64
CA SER A 43 -6.97 -4.03 -3.66
C SER A 43 -7.52 -4.21 -2.25
N LEU A 44 -8.85 -4.25 -2.21
CA LEU A 44 -9.63 -4.59 -1.03
C LEU A 44 -9.53 -6.08 -0.74
N SER A 45 -10.00 -6.48 0.44
CA SER A 45 -10.17 -7.90 0.74
C SER A 45 -11.30 -8.49 -0.11
N GLU A 46 -11.14 -9.73 -0.57
CA GLU A 46 -12.22 -10.52 -1.14
C GLU A 46 -13.29 -10.86 -0.07
N SER A 47 -12.96 -10.75 1.22
CA SER A 47 -13.90 -10.90 2.33
C SER A 47 -14.67 -9.61 2.60
N HIS A 48 -16.00 -9.68 2.44
CA HIS A 48 -16.89 -8.56 2.74
C HIS A 48 -16.81 -8.11 4.21
N LEU A 49 -16.70 -9.07 5.13
CA LEU A 49 -16.63 -8.79 6.57
C LEU A 49 -15.34 -8.05 6.92
N GLN A 50 -14.19 -8.45 6.35
CA GLN A 50 -12.95 -7.72 6.59
C GLN A 50 -13.05 -6.26 6.13
N ASN A 51 -13.64 -6.00 4.96
CA ASN A 51 -13.86 -4.64 4.48
C ASN A 51 -14.79 -3.81 5.37
N ILE A 52 -15.79 -4.43 6.00
CA ILE A 52 -16.65 -3.77 6.99
C ILE A 52 -15.86 -3.42 8.25
N PHE A 53 -15.06 -4.36 8.77
CA PHE A 53 -14.36 -4.19 10.05
C PHE A 53 -13.15 -3.26 9.96
N PHE A 54 -12.46 -3.25 8.83
CA PHE A 54 -11.26 -2.44 8.63
C PHE A 54 -11.55 -1.23 7.74
N SER A 55 -11.57 -1.43 6.42
CA SER A 55 -11.84 -0.34 5.49
C SER A 55 -12.10 -0.81 4.06
N TYR A 56 -12.94 -0.05 3.34
CA TYR A 56 -13.08 -0.10 1.88
C TYR A 56 -12.10 0.81 1.15
N SER A 57 -11.20 1.48 1.87
CA SER A 57 -10.19 2.41 1.33
C SER A 57 -8.76 1.97 1.65
N MET A 58 -8.58 0.74 2.12
CA MET A 58 -7.29 0.15 2.48
C MET A 58 -6.87 -0.88 1.43
N ALA A 59 -5.61 -0.85 1.02
CA ALA A 59 -5.00 -2.01 0.37
C ALA A 59 -4.56 -3.01 1.43
N TYR A 60 -5.01 -4.26 1.30
CA TYR A 60 -4.69 -5.33 2.25
C TYR A 60 -3.31 -5.92 1.95
N GLY A 61 -2.51 -6.13 3.00
CA GLY A 61 -1.10 -6.52 2.95
C GLY A 61 -0.87 -7.92 2.40
N GLY A 62 -1.75 -8.87 2.72
CA GLY A 62 -1.68 -10.24 2.20
C GLY A 62 -1.85 -10.34 0.69
N GLY A 63 -2.62 -9.42 0.08
CA GLY A 63 -2.70 -9.25 -1.36
C GLY A 63 -1.60 -8.37 -1.94
N GLY A 64 -0.85 -7.69 -1.09
CA GLY A 64 0.20 -6.75 -1.42
C GLY A 64 -0.32 -5.39 -1.91
N PHE A 65 0.56 -4.41 -1.88
CA PHE A 65 0.32 -3.10 -2.47
C PHE A 65 1.62 -2.43 -2.91
N ALA A 66 1.49 -1.47 -3.83
CA ALA A 66 2.57 -0.66 -4.32
C ALA A 66 2.35 0.82 -3.99
N ILE A 67 3.42 1.52 -3.62
CA ILE A 67 3.44 2.97 -3.50
C ILE A 67 4.49 3.57 -4.43
N SER A 68 4.14 4.70 -5.06
CA SER A 68 5.09 5.42 -5.91
C SER A 68 6.19 6.07 -5.07
N TYR A 69 7.34 6.35 -5.72
CA TYR A 69 8.48 6.97 -5.05
C TYR A 69 8.16 8.33 -4.39
N PRO A 70 7.42 9.27 -5.03
CA PRO A 70 7.02 10.52 -4.40
C PRO A 70 6.19 10.30 -3.13
N LEU A 71 5.25 9.34 -3.16
CA LEU A 71 4.44 9.00 -1.99
C LEU A 71 5.29 8.41 -0.87
N ALA A 72 6.19 7.48 -1.18
CA ALA A 72 7.11 6.92 -0.19
C ALA A 72 7.97 8.02 0.47
N LYS A 73 8.42 9.01 -0.31
CA LYS A 73 9.17 10.16 0.21
C LYS A 73 8.34 11.04 1.13
N ALA A 74 7.08 11.33 0.77
CA ALA A 74 6.16 12.06 1.63
C ALA A 74 5.89 11.30 2.94
N LEU A 75 5.52 10.03 2.82
CA LEU A 75 5.24 9.13 3.94
C LEU A 75 6.43 9.04 4.91
N SER A 76 7.66 8.88 4.42
CA SER A 76 8.85 8.73 5.27
C SER A 76 9.11 9.89 6.24
N LYS A 77 8.57 11.08 5.95
CA LYS A 77 8.70 12.29 6.78
C LYS A 77 7.70 12.31 7.94
N MET A 78 6.66 11.48 7.89
CA MET A 78 5.56 11.50 8.85
C MET A 78 5.16 10.14 9.42
N GLN A 79 5.57 9.03 8.81
CA GLN A 79 5.16 7.66 9.12
C GLN A 79 5.29 7.34 10.61
N ASP A 80 6.46 7.62 11.20
CA ASP A 80 6.75 7.31 12.61
C ASP A 80 5.74 7.99 13.55
N ARG A 81 5.40 9.27 13.29
CA ARG A 81 4.41 10.02 14.09
C ARG A 81 2.98 9.57 13.81
N CYS A 82 2.67 9.20 12.57
CA CYS A 82 1.34 8.71 12.21
C CYS A 82 1.02 7.38 12.89
N ILE A 83 1.93 6.42 12.85
CA ILE A 83 1.76 5.13 13.51
C ILE A 83 1.56 5.32 15.04
N GLN A 84 2.27 6.28 15.64
CA GLN A 84 2.11 6.64 17.05
C GLN A 84 0.75 7.28 17.38
N ARG A 85 0.13 8.00 16.44
CA ARG A 85 -1.22 8.57 16.61
C ARG A 85 -2.32 7.50 16.56
N TYR A 86 -2.08 6.40 15.86
CA TYR A 86 -3.05 5.33 15.65
C TYR A 86 -2.61 3.98 16.27
N PRO A 87 -2.29 3.94 17.58
CA PRO A 87 -1.75 2.72 18.18
C PRO A 87 -2.79 1.59 18.27
N ALA A 88 -4.08 1.92 18.29
CA ALA A 88 -5.19 0.97 18.41
C ALA A 88 -5.62 0.34 17.07
N LEU A 89 -5.15 0.86 15.93
CA LEU A 89 -5.46 0.25 14.62
C LEU A 89 -4.72 -1.07 14.45
N TYR A 90 -5.41 -2.04 13.84
CA TYR A 90 -4.99 -3.43 13.80
C TYR A 90 -4.11 -3.71 12.57
N GLY A 91 -2.94 -4.30 12.80
CA GLY A 91 -2.03 -4.65 11.71
C GLY A 91 -1.33 -3.43 11.09
N SER A 92 -0.43 -3.72 10.14
CA SER A 92 0.30 -2.69 9.40
C SER A 92 -0.60 -1.93 8.44
N ASP A 93 -1.54 -2.61 7.80
CA ASP A 93 -2.23 -2.07 6.63
C ASP A 93 -3.25 -1.01 7.02
N ASP A 94 -3.93 -1.20 8.15
CA ASP A 94 -4.87 -0.25 8.72
C ASP A 94 -4.14 1.04 9.13
N ARG A 95 -2.98 0.90 9.76
CA ARG A 95 -2.11 2.04 10.09
C ARG A 95 -1.58 2.73 8.84
N MET A 96 -1.19 1.97 7.82
CA MET A 96 -0.74 2.53 6.55
C MET A 96 -1.86 3.28 5.85
N GLN A 97 -3.08 2.73 5.81
CA GLN A 97 -4.27 3.42 5.32
C GLN A 97 -4.45 4.76 6.04
N ALA A 98 -4.33 4.78 7.38
CA ALA A 98 -4.53 6.00 8.14
C ALA A 98 -3.51 7.08 7.74
N CYS A 99 -2.25 6.68 7.53
CA CYS A 99 -1.22 7.59 7.04
C CYS A 99 -1.47 8.06 5.60
N MET A 100 -2.00 7.20 4.72
CA MET A 100 -2.37 7.62 3.37
C MET A 100 -3.54 8.62 3.38
N ALA A 101 -4.51 8.42 4.27
CA ALA A 101 -5.63 9.34 4.47
C ALA A 101 -5.15 10.71 4.98
N GLU A 102 -4.20 10.76 5.93
CA GLU A 102 -3.57 12.01 6.37
C GLU A 102 -2.83 12.73 5.23
N LEU A 103 -2.22 11.98 4.31
CA LEU A 103 -1.58 12.52 3.11
C LEU A 103 -2.57 12.92 2.00
N GLY A 104 -3.86 12.63 2.18
CA GLY A 104 -4.89 12.87 1.18
C GLY A 104 -4.78 11.99 -0.07
N VAL A 105 -4.11 10.84 0.03
CA VAL A 105 -3.88 9.91 -1.09
C VAL A 105 -4.85 8.74 -1.00
N PRO A 106 -5.84 8.65 -1.91
CA PRO A 106 -6.81 7.56 -1.88
C PRO A 106 -6.21 6.26 -2.40
N LEU A 107 -6.83 5.14 -2.02
CA LEU A 107 -6.56 3.85 -2.64
C LEU A 107 -6.92 3.88 -4.12
N THR A 108 -5.94 3.55 -4.95
CA THR A 108 -6.13 3.23 -6.36
C THR A 108 -6.37 1.74 -6.48
N LYS A 109 -7.66 1.35 -6.56
CA LYS A 109 -8.05 -0.05 -6.63
C LYS A 109 -7.58 -0.69 -7.94
N GLU A 110 -6.85 -1.79 -7.82
CA GLU A 110 -6.32 -2.56 -8.94
C GLU A 110 -6.67 -4.04 -8.77
N ILE A 111 -7.33 -4.62 -9.78
CA ILE A 111 -7.88 -5.98 -9.70
C ILE A 111 -6.77 -7.04 -9.64
N GLY A 112 -5.54 -6.73 -10.02
CA GLY A 112 -4.41 -7.67 -10.01
C GLY A 112 -3.77 -7.93 -8.64
N PHE A 113 -4.26 -7.32 -7.57
CA PHE A 113 -3.85 -7.59 -6.19
C PHE A 113 -4.97 -8.36 -5.48
N HIS A 114 -4.64 -9.48 -4.81
CA HIS A 114 -5.62 -10.47 -4.35
C HIS A 114 -5.36 -10.88 -2.90
N GLN A 115 -6.28 -10.57 -1.98
CA GLN A 115 -6.20 -10.98 -0.58
C GLN A 115 -6.82 -12.37 -0.43
N VAL A 116 -5.99 -13.41 -0.55
CA VAL A 116 -6.43 -14.81 -0.40
C VAL A 116 -6.28 -15.26 1.06
N GLN A 117 -6.87 -14.52 1.99
CA GLN A 117 -6.91 -14.93 3.40
C GLN A 117 -8.19 -14.39 4.06
N PHE A 118 -9.00 -15.30 4.60
CA PHE A 118 -10.33 -15.03 5.17
C PHE A 118 -10.27 -14.68 6.66
#